data_AF-A0A950MNX8-F1
#
_entry.id   AF-A0A950MNX8-F1
#
_cell.length_a   1.000
_cell.length_b   1.000
_cell.length_c   1.000
_cell.angle_alpha   90.00
_cell.angle_beta   90.00
_cell.angle_gamma   90.00
#
_symmetry.space_group_name_H-M   'P 1'
#
loop_
_entity.id
_entity.type
_entity.pdbx_description
1 polymer ?
#
loop_
_entity_poly.entity_id
_entity_poly.type
_entity_poly.pdbx_seq_one_letter_code
_entity_poly.pdbx_strand_id
1 'polypeptide(L)'
;AGYYEQGEFTTTYSSPKCLVKIGCWGPVVNCNVPKRGWMAGIGGCPNVGGICIGCTMPGFPDKFMPFMDEPPGARLSTNAVQAWGKALRGLRAMTNNTVNKEPKWRHSRAELTTGYQPRSC
;
A
#
# COMPACT_ATOMS: atom_id res chain seq x y z
N ALA A 1 3.36 1.11 2.18
CA ALA A 1 2.39 2.14 2.57
C ALA A 1 0.99 1.86 2.02
N GLY A 2 0.83 1.60 0.71
CA GLY A 2 -0.49 1.48 0.07
C GLY A 2 -1.50 0.49 0.71
N TYR A 3 -1.08 -0.68 1.20
CA TYR A 3 -1.99 -1.63 1.84
C TYR A 3 -2.55 -1.16 3.19
N TYR A 4 -1.76 -0.40 3.96
CA TYR A 4 -2.20 0.14 5.24
C TYR A 4 -3.32 1.17 5.02
N GLU A 5 -3.14 2.11 4.08
CA GLU A 5 -4.11 3.16 3.74
C GLU A 5 -5.43 2.62 3.17
N GLN A 6 -5.38 1.44 2.54
CA GLN A 6 -6.55 0.76 2.00
C GLN A 6 -7.24 -0.15 3.03
N GLY A 7 -6.72 -0.21 4.26
CA GLY A 7 -7.23 -1.06 5.33
C GLY A 7 -7.02 -2.56 5.05
N GLU A 8 -6.07 -2.91 4.19
CA GLU A 8 -5.74 -4.29 3.83
C GLU A 8 -4.66 -4.84 4.74
N PHE A 9 -5.12 -5.53 5.78
CA PHE A 9 -4.27 -6.17 6.77
C PHE A 9 -4.25 -7.68 6.58
N THR A 10 -3.12 -8.31 6.86
CA THR A 10 -3.00 -9.76 6.90
C THR A 10 -3.09 -10.31 8.33
N THR A 11 -3.56 -11.54 8.45
CA THR A 11 -3.50 -12.36 9.67
C THR A 11 -2.42 -13.45 9.57
N THR A 12 -1.76 -13.58 8.42
CA THR A 12 -0.70 -14.57 8.15
C THR A 12 0.59 -13.92 7.67
N TYR A 13 1.74 -14.49 8.03
CA TYR A 13 3.08 -14.00 7.67
C TYR A 13 3.43 -14.13 6.17
N SER A 14 2.71 -14.98 5.43
CA SER A 14 2.99 -15.25 4.01
C SER A 14 2.31 -14.26 3.04
N SER A 15 1.60 -13.24 3.55
CA SER A 15 0.84 -12.31 2.71
C SER A 15 1.65 -11.06 2.38
N PRO A 16 1.55 -10.50 1.15
CA PRO A 16 2.15 -9.22 0.79
C PRO A 16 1.43 -8.00 1.43
N LYS A 17 0.35 -8.23 2.18
CA LYS A 17 -0.45 -7.17 2.81
C LYS A 17 0.21 -6.61 4.07
N CYS A 18 -0.40 -5.57 4.65
CA CYS A 18 0.17 -4.92 5.82
C CYS A 18 0.14 -5.82 7.07
N LEU A 19 1.30 -5.94 7.72
CA LEU A 19 1.56 -6.80 8.89
C LEU A 19 1.23 -6.13 10.24
N VAL A 20 0.52 -4.99 10.26
CA VAL A 20 0.27 -4.26 11.52
C VAL A 20 -0.50 -5.09 12.55
N LYS A 21 -1.44 -5.93 12.08
CA LYS A 21 -2.24 -6.84 12.93
C LYS A 21 -1.45 -7.99 13.54
N ILE A 22 -0.25 -8.26 13.06
CA ILE A 22 0.61 -9.36 13.54
C ILE A 22 1.88 -8.83 14.22
N GLY A 23 1.87 -7.57 14.69
CA GLY A 23 2.94 -7.02 15.52
C GLY A 23 3.91 -6.03 14.85
N CYS A 24 3.58 -5.52 13.67
CA CYS A 24 4.46 -4.53 13.02
C CYS A 24 4.32 -3.13 13.65
N TRP A 25 5.39 -2.66 14.30
CA TRP A 25 5.52 -1.31 14.87
C TRP A 25 6.01 -0.25 13.88
N GLY A 26 6.05 -0.58 12.59
CA GLY A 26 6.54 0.30 11.53
C GLY A 26 5.99 1.74 11.54
N PRO A 27 4.71 2.00 11.87
CA PRO A 27 4.17 3.35 11.90
C PRO A 27 4.78 4.30 12.94
N VAL A 28 5.40 3.79 14.01
CA VAL A 28 5.93 4.61 15.12
C VAL A 28 7.44 4.52 15.28
N VAL A 29 8.10 3.67 14.50
CA VAL A 29 9.53 3.40 14.60
C VAL A 29 10.29 4.29 13.62
N ASN A 30 11.27 5.02 14.12
CA ASN A 30 12.16 5.83 13.30
C ASN A 30 13.27 4.95 12.69
N CYS A 31 12.99 4.38 11.52
CA CYS A 31 13.93 3.53 10.79
C CYS A 31 13.80 3.72 9.27
N ASN A 32 14.93 3.85 8.58
CA ASN A 32 14.98 4.08 7.12
C ASN A 32 15.08 2.77 6.30
N VAL A 33 15.30 1.61 6.93
CA VAL A 33 15.46 0.30 6.29
C VAL A 33 14.39 -0.02 5.23
N PRO A 34 13.07 0.12 5.49
CA PRO A 34 12.07 -0.23 4.47
C PRO A 34 12.11 0.68 3.24
N LYS A 35 12.72 1.87 3.35
CA LYS A 35 12.90 2.79 2.21
C LYS A 35 14.28 2.63 1.55
N ARG A 36 15.32 2.36 2.32
CA ARG A 36 16.72 2.26 1.88
C ARG A 36 17.08 0.86 1.33
N GLY A 37 16.40 -0.17 1.81
CA GLY A 37 16.81 -1.57 1.71
C GLY A 37 17.89 -1.93 2.73
N TRP A 38 18.20 -3.22 2.88
CA TRP A 38 19.19 -3.71 3.85
C TRP A 38 20.59 -3.78 3.23
N MET A 39 20.77 -4.59 2.17
CA MET A 39 22.04 -4.72 1.46
C MET A 39 21.85 -4.33 -0.01
N ALA A 40 22.42 -3.20 -0.42
CA ALA A 40 22.30 -2.69 -1.81
C ALA A 40 20.85 -2.61 -2.32
N GLY A 41 19.89 -2.29 -1.45
CA GLY A 41 18.47 -2.24 -1.81
C GLY A 41 17.72 -3.58 -1.67
N ILE A 42 18.42 -4.67 -1.36
CA ILE A 42 17.86 -6.01 -1.17
C ILE A 42 17.45 -6.19 0.29
N GLY A 43 16.32 -6.84 0.51
CA GLY A 43 15.84 -7.21 1.84
C GLY A 43 15.19 -6.06 2.61
N GLY A 44 15.08 -6.24 3.92
CA GLY A 44 14.51 -5.28 4.85
C GLY A 44 13.64 -5.97 5.91
N CYS A 45 12.67 -5.24 6.45
CA CYS A 45 11.75 -5.75 7.47
C CYS A 45 10.32 -5.83 6.90
N PRO A 46 9.43 -4.84 7.08
CA PRO A 46 8.03 -4.98 6.66
C PRO A 46 7.86 -5.01 5.13
N ASN A 47 8.87 -4.57 4.37
CA ASN A 47 8.87 -4.61 2.92
C ASN A 47 9.10 -6.02 2.35
N VAL A 48 9.57 -6.98 3.15
CA VAL A 48 9.82 -8.38 2.75
C VAL A 48 9.05 -9.40 3.60
N GLY A 49 8.04 -8.97 4.35
CA GLY A 49 7.20 -9.87 5.17
C GLY A 49 7.66 -10.02 6.63
N GLY A 50 8.76 -9.38 7.04
CA GLY A 50 9.20 -9.38 8.44
C GLY A 50 8.56 -8.26 9.26
N ILE A 51 8.05 -8.55 10.46
CA ILE A 51 7.50 -7.50 11.32
C ILE A 51 8.59 -6.52 11.76
N CYS A 52 8.25 -5.23 11.83
CA CYS A 52 9.13 -4.25 12.45
C CYS A 52 9.01 -4.35 13.97
N ILE A 53 10.09 -4.73 14.64
CA ILE A 53 10.16 -4.89 16.11
C ILE A 53 10.66 -3.65 16.85
N GLY A 54 10.99 -2.57 16.12
CA GLY A 54 11.47 -1.33 16.73
C GLY A 54 12.92 -1.34 17.21
N CYS A 55 13.79 -2.17 16.61
CA CYS A 55 15.19 -2.32 17.03
C CYS A 55 16.03 -1.03 17.04
N THR A 56 15.60 0.05 16.37
CA THR A 56 16.28 1.35 16.35
C THR A 56 15.78 2.32 17.43
N MET A 57 14.77 1.94 18.22
CA MET A 57 14.17 2.79 19.24
C MET A 57 14.83 2.57 20.61
N PRO A 58 14.96 3.61 21.45
CA PRO A 58 15.62 3.49 22.76
C PRO A 58 14.85 2.62 23.77
N GLY A 59 13.57 2.35 23.52
CA GLY A 59 12.74 1.48 24.37
C GLY A 59 12.79 -0.01 24.00
N PHE A 60 13.67 -0.39 23.07
CA PHE A 60 13.82 -1.78 22.64
C PHE A 60 14.69 -2.57 23.64
N PRO A 61 14.32 -3.81 24.01
CA PRO A 61 13.14 -4.58 23.57
C PRO A 61 11.88 -4.39 24.44
N ASP A 62 12.00 -3.88 25.67
CA ASP A 62 10.97 -3.98 26.71
C ASP A 62 9.62 -3.34 26.35
N LYS A 63 9.63 -2.22 25.61
CA LYS A 63 8.38 -1.51 25.22
C LYS A 63 7.68 -2.12 23.99
N PHE A 64 8.32 -3.08 23.34
CA PHE A 64 7.85 -3.67 22.08
C PHE A 64 7.50 -5.15 22.22
N MET A 65 7.80 -5.76 23.37
CA MET A 65 7.37 -7.12 23.70
C MET A 65 5.93 -7.12 24.23
N PRO A 66 5.10 -8.11 23.86
CA PRO A 66 5.39 -9.23 22.95
C PRO A 66 5.41 -8.79 21.47
N PHE A 67 6.44 -9.20 20.72
CA PHE A 67 6.65 -8.69 19.35
C PHE A 67 5.55 -9.08 18.36
N MET A 68 4.89 -10.22 18.57
CA MET A 68 3.90 -10.78 17.64
C MET A 68 2.47 -10.29 17.92
N ASP A 69 2.29 -9.45 18.94
CA ASP A 69 0.99 -8.89 19.30
C ASP A 69 0.77 -7.55 18.61
N GLU A 70 -0.47 -7.32 18.15
CA GLU A 70 -0.85 -6.04 17.53
C GLU A 70 -0.59 -4.87 18.50
N PRO A 71 0.16 -3.82 18.08
CA PRO A 71 0.39 -2.67 18.92
C PRO A 71 -0.96 -2.06 19.37
N PRO A 72 -1.13 -1.73 20.66
CA PRO A 72 -2.42 -1.24 21.17
C PRO A 72 -2.87 0.04 20.45
N GLY A 73 -1.93 0.92 20.07
CA GLY A 73 -2.22 2.12 19.27
C GLY A 73 -2.58 1.82 17.81
N ALA A 74 -2.15 0.67 17.26
CA ALA A 74 -2.53 0.28 15.92
C ALA A 74 -4.01 -0.11 15.84
N ARG A 75 -4.55 -0.83 16.83
CA ARG A 75 -5.94 -1.35 16.82
C ARG A 75 -7.00 -0.31 16.43
N LEU A 76 -6.91 0.91 16.96
CA LEU A 76 -7.85 2.00 16.64
C LEU A 76 -7.72 2.45 15.18
N SER A 77 -6.49 2.67 14.73
CA SER A 77 -6.20 3.07 13.34
C SER A 77 -6.61 1.99 12.34
N THR A 78 -6.39 0.71 12.68
CA THR A 78 -6.70 -0.44 11.84
C THR A 78 -8.21 -0.51 11.52
N ASN A 79 -9.06 -0.26 12.51
CA ASN A 79 -10.52 -0.31 12.35
C ASN A 79 -11.07 0.91 11.58
N ALA A 80 -10.58 2.11 11.90
CA ALA A 80 -11.00 3.33 11.21
C ALA A 80 -10.61 3.31 9.72
N VAL A 81 -9.38 2.90 9.41
CA VAL A 81 -8.86 2.85 8.04
C VAL A 81 -9.52 1.73 7.22
N GLN A 82 -10.03 0.67 7.85
CA GLN A 82 -10.81 -0.36 7.14
C GLN A 82 -12.11 0.15 6.52
N ALA A 83 -12.84 1.00 7.24
CA ALA A 83 -14.10 1.56 6.74
C ALA A 83 -13.86 2.48 5.54
N TRP A 84 -12.91 3.42 5.69
CA TRP A 84 -12.52 4.35 4.64
C TRP A 84 -11.84 3.66 3.44
N GLY A 85 -10.99 2.65 3.72
CA GLY A 85 -10.25 1.90 2.73
C GLY A 85 -11.14 1.11 1.77
N LYS A 86 -12.29 0.57 2.24
CA LYS A 86 -13.28 -0.07 1.36
C LYS A 86 -13.88 0.91 0.36
N ALA A 87 -14.27 2.10 0.82
CA ALA A 87 -14.83 3.15 -0.04
C ALA A 87 -13.80 3.63 -1.08
N LEU A 88 -12.58 3.94 -0.65
CA LEU A 88 -11.50 4.37 -1.55
C LEU A 88 -11.15 3.31 -2.60
N ARG A 89 -11.11 2.02 -2.22
CA ARG A 89 -10.86 0.93 -3.19
C ARG A 89 -11.96 0.84 -4.23
N GLY A 90 -13.22 0.97 -3.84
CA GLY A 90 -14.35 1.01 -4.77
C GLY A 90 -14.23 2.15 -5.79
N LEU A 91 -13.94 3.36 -5.31
CA LEU A 91 -13.72 4.53 -6.17
C LEU A 91 -12.53 4.31 -7.12
N ARG A 92 -11.40 3.85 -6.60
CA ARG A 92 -10.20 3.57 -7.41
C ARG A 92 -10.44 2.46 -8.44
N ALA A 93 -11.21 1.43 -8.11
CA ALA A 93 -11.56 0.37 -9.06
C ALA A 93 -12.41 0.89 -10.22
N MET A 94 -13.38 1.78 -9.95
CA MET A 94 -14.15 2.42 -11.00
C MET A 94 -13.26 3.27 -11.91
N THR A 95 -12.41 4.12 -11.35
CA THR A 95 -11.46 4.92 -12.13
C THR A 95 -10.50 4.03 -12.91
N ASN A 96 -10.01 2.95 -12.32
CA ASN A 96 -9.13 1.98 -12.99
C ASN A 96 -9.83 1.36 -14.23
N ASN A 97 -11.10 1.00 -14.10
CA ASN A 97 -11.90 0.48 -15.20
C ASN A 97 -12.14 1.50 -16.32
N THR A 98 -12.22 2.80 -16.01
CA THR A 98 -12.39 3.83 -17.04
C THR A 98 -11.09 4.12 -17.77
N VAL A 99 -9.95 4.19 -17.06
CA VAL A 99 -8.64 4.43 -17.67
C VAL A 99 -8.11 3.22 -18.44
N ASN A 100 -8.55 2.00 -18.11
CA ASN A 100 -8.24 0.78 -18.86
C ASN A 100 -9.10 0.59 -20.12
N LYS A 101 -9.97 1.54 -20.46
CA LYS A 101 -10.72 1.53 -21.71
C LYS A 101 -10.06 2.48 -22.69
N GLU A 102 -9.72 1.97 -23.87
CA GLU A 102 -9.20 2.80 -24.95
C GLU A 102 -10.26 3.83 -25.39
N PRO A 103 -9.82 5.02 -25.82
CA PRO A 103 -10.74 6.01 -26.32
C PRO A 103 -11.39 5.57 -27.64
N LYS A 104 -12.63 6.00 -27.87
CA LYS A 104 -13.45 5.53 -29.01
C LYS A 104 -12.83 5.78 -30.39
N TRP A 105 -11.99 6.80 -30.54
CA TRP A 105 -11.33 7.15 -31.80
C TRP A 105 -10.16 6.23 -32.17
N ARG A 106 -9.76 5.30 -31.28
CA ARG A 106 -8.75 4.29 -31.57
C ARG A 106 -9.41 3.07 -32.21
N HIS A 107 -9.50 3.06 -33.54
CA HIS A 107 -10.08 1.95 -34.30
C HIS A 107 -9.44 1.79 -35.69
N SER A 108 -9.58 0.60 -36.30
CA SER A 108 -9.01 0.27 -37.62
C SER A 108 -9.90 0.59 -38.82
N ARG A 109 -11.08 1.20 -38.62
CA ARG A 109 -11.96 1.63 -39.73
C ARG A 109 -11.31 2.73 -40.56
N ALA A 110 -11.69 2.83 -41.83
CA ALA A 110 -11.15 3.81 -42.79
C ALA A 110 -11.53 5.27 -42.47
N GLU A 111 -12.56 5.51 -41.66
CA GLU A 111 -13.01 6.86 -41.26
C GLU A 111 -12.11 7.45 -40.16
N LEU A 112 -11.68 8.71 -40.29
CA LEU A 112 -10.92 9.40 -39.25
C LEU A 112 -11.86 10.05 -38.22
N THR A 113 -11.92 9.50 -37.00
CA THR A 113 -12.84 9.95 -35.94
C THR A 113 -12.14 10.65 -34.76
N THR A 114 -10.91 11.11 -34.95
CA THR A 114 -10.09 11.76 -33.91
C THR A 114 -10.48 13.22 -33.64
N GLY A 115 -11.41 13.78 -34.43
CA GLY A 115 -11.75 15.22 -34.38
C GLY A 115 -10.77 16.11 -35.14
N TYR A 116 -9.91 15.54 -35.99
CA TYR A 116 -9.01 16.31 -36.84
C TYR A 116 -9.78 17.07 -37.93
N GLN A 117 -9.56 18.39 -38.01
CA GLN A 117 -10.05 19.24 -39.09
C GLN A 117 -8.88 19.62 -40.00
N PRO A 118 -8.89 19.21 -41.30
CA PRO A 118 -7.86 19.65 -42.22
C PRO A 118 -7.95 21.16 -42.43
N ARG A 119 -6.82 21.86 -42.43
CA ARG A 119 -6.77 23.29 -42.78
C ARG A 119 -7.10 23.43 -44.27
N SER A 120 -8.14 24.20 -44.58
CA SER A 120 -8.47 24.60 -45.96
C SER A 120 -7.31 25.45 -46.52
N CYS A 121 -6.72 24.99 -47.62
CA CYS A 121 -5.77 25.78 -48.42
C CYS A 121 -6.52 26.79 -49.28
#